data_AF-A0AAV1W7M1-F1
#
_entry.id   AF-A0AAV1W7M1-F1
#
_cell.length_a   1.000
_cell.length_b   1.000
_cell.length_c   1.000
_cell.angle_alpha   90.00
_cell.angle_beta   90.00
_cell.angle_gamma   90.00
#
_symmetry.space_group_name_H-M   'P 1'
#
loop_
_entity.id
_entity.type
_entity.pdbx_description
1 polymer ?
#
loop_
_entity_poly.entity_id
_entity_poly.type
_entity_poly.pdbx_seq_one_letter_code
_entity_poly.pdbx_strand_id
1 'polypeptide(L)'
;MAPPGGEGGSGAGSSQRPVLDLNLPPGRRHDETSVNHPSPNPSHPEPDVYHPLLDDNTRRVELENRAVFHLVGLDQYNKEDILDCQVTIERAIEKAMLSDGFSRDELGDPRKRDEIRGFLFYAKGELFSYRKALEMQDELEYGTHRSKAYRNIMDAISSSKIFIRRVKGIKRWDKGDMF
;
A
#
# COMPACT_ATOMS: atom_id res chain seq x y z
N MET A 1 -24.28 -42.89 30.57
CA MET A 1 -25.04 -43.84 29.72
C MET A 1 -24.68 -43.52 28.27
N ALA A 2 -24.20 -44.52 27.51
CA ALA A 2 -23.77 -44.48 26.10
C ALA A 2 -23.63 -45.95 25.60
N PRO A 3 -23.31 -46.27 24.32
CA PRO A 3 -23.48 -45.54 23.06
C PRO A 3 -24.75 -46.09 22.35
N PRO A 4 -24.82 -46.81 21.19
CA PRO A 4 -23.89 -47.11 20.05
C PRO A 4 -23.93 -46.00 18.97
N GLY A 5 -23.43 -46.10 17.72
CA GLY A 5 -22.59 -47.05 16.95
C GLY A 5 -22.83 -46.84 15.43
N GLY A 6 -21.95 -47.15 14.47
CA GLY A 6 -20.57 -47.67 14.48
C GLY A 6 -20.02 -47.82 13.03
N GLU A 7 -18.72 -48.17 12.89
CA GLU A 7 -18.04 -48.92 11.78
C GLU A 7 -18.14 -48.41 10.31
N GLY A 8 -17.18 -48.59 9.40
CA GLY A 8 -15.81 -49.18 9.35
C GLY A 8 -15.09 -48.66 8.08
N GLY A 9 -13.93 -49.11 7.60
CA GLY A 9 -13.00 -50.18 8.00
C GLY A 9 -11.70 -50.11 7.18
N SER A 10 -10.70 -50.95 7.51
CA SER A 10 -9.31 -50.85 7.01
C SER A 10 -9.04 -51.52 5.65
N GLY A 11 -7.93 -51.15 5.00
CA GLY A 11 -7.34 -51.89 3.88
C GLY A 11 -5.85 -51.58 3.68
N ALA A 12 -4.97 -52.55 3.94
CA ALA A 12 -3.52 -52.43 3.73
C ALA A 12 -2.96 -53.72 3.12
N GLY A 13 -1.96 -53.58 2.24
CA GLY A 13 -1.27 -54.66 1.52
C GLY A 13 -1.06 -54.30 0.04
N SER A 14 -0.09 -54.86 -0.67
CA SER A 14 1.11 -55.60 -0.24
C SER A 14 2.20 -55.47 -1.33
N SER A 15 3.42 -55.89 -1.02
CA SER A 15 4.58 -55.73 -1.90
C SER A 15 4.55 -56.64 -3.13
N GLN A 16 4.88 -56.11 -4.31
CA GLN A 16 5.39 -56.91 -5.44
C GLN A 16 6.26 -56.08 -6.41
N ARG A 17 7.56 -56.42 -6.49
CA ARG A 17 8.41 -56.12 -7.65
C ARG A 17 8.31 -57.28 -8.64
N PRO A 18 8.23 -57.00 -9.95
CA PRO A 18 9.30 -57.40 -10.88
C PRO A 18 9.51 -56.34 -12.00
N VAL A 19 10.48 -56.34 -12.90
CA VAL A 19 11.84 -56.91 -13.05
C VAL A 19 12.60 -55.94 -13.98
N LEU A 20 13.93 -55.91 -13.95
CA LEU A 20 14.72 -55.20 -14.95
C LEU A 20 14.70 -55.99 -16.26
N ASP A 21 13.99 -55.52 -17.28
CA ASP A 21 14.14 -56.06 -18.64
C ASP A 21 15.35 -55.43 -19.32
N LEU A 22 16.38 -56.25 -19.54
CA LEU A 22 17.69 -55.86 -20.04
C LEU A 22 17.77 -56.09 -21.56
N ASN A 23 16.99 -55.33 -22.33
CA ASN A 23 16.96 -55.41 -23.79
C ASN A 23 17.32 -54.07 -24.44
N LEU A 24 18.62 -53.76 -24.50
CA LEU A 24 19.20 -52.75 -25.40
C LEU A 24 19.80 -53.42 -26.65
N PRO A 25 19.54 -52.88 -27.85
CA PRO A 25 20.53 -52.83 -28.92
C PRO A 25 21.38 -51.54 -28.81
N PRO A 26 22.65 -51.55 -29.25
CA PRO A 26 23.60 -50.50 -28.92
C PRO A 26 23.65 -49.33 -29.93
N GLY A 27 23.91 -48.14 -29.39
CA GLY A 27 24.79 -47.16 -30.04
C GLY A 27 24.16 -46.07 -30.92
N ARG A 28 24.09 -44.86 -30.37
CA ARG A 28 24.73 -43.68 -30.98
C ARG A 28 25.41 -42.85 -29.91
N ARG A 29 26.53 -42.23 -30.28
CA ARG A 29 27.37 -41.38 -29.44
C ARG A 29 27.12 -39.90 -29.76
N HIS A 30 27.61 -39.02 -28.87
CA HIS A 30 27.76 -37.57 -29.07
C HIS A 30 26.40 -36.80 -29.06
N ASP A 31 26.23 -35.65 -28.38
CA ASP A 31 27.19 -34.74 -27.73
C ASP A 31 26.68 -34.23 -26.37
N GLU A 32 27.58 -34.04 -25.40
CA GLU A 32 27.28 -33.31 -24.17
C GLU A 32 27.21 -31.80 -24.45
N THR A 33 26.08 -31.36 -24.99
CA THR A 33 25.76 -29.93 -25.03
C THR A 33 25.32 -29.51 -23.62
N SER A 34 26.30 -29.20 -22.77
CA SER A 34 26.07 -28.61 -21.45
C SER A 34 25.29 -27.31 -21.62
N VAL A 35 23.99 -27.38 -21.34
CA VAL A 35 23.09 -26.24 -21.45
C VAL A 35 23.46 -25.27 -20.33
N ASN A 36 24.24 -24.25 -20.68
CA ASN A 36 24.49 -23.12 -19.78
C ASN A 36 23.14 -22.44 -19.52
N HIS A 37 22.49 -22.80 -18.41
CA HIS A 37 21.42 -22.00 -17.85
C HIS A 37 22.04 -20.65 -17.48
N PRO A 38 21.64 -19.53 -18.13
CA PRO A 38 22.04 -18.23 -17.64
C PRO A 38 21.48 -18.10 -16.22
N SER A 39 22.36 -17.86 -15.24
CA SER A 39 21.92 -17.56 -13.87
C SER A 39 20.86 -16.47 -13.90
N PRO A 40 19.77 -16.58 -13.13
CA PRO A 40 18.75 -15.55 -13.10
C PRO A 40 19.42 -14.23 -12.69
N ASN A 41 19.47 -13.30 -13.64
CA ASN A 41 20.01 -11.97 -13.44
C ASN A 41 19.28 -11.37 -12.22
N PRO A 42 19.98 -10.83 -11.21
CA PRO A 42 19.32 -10.30 -10.02
C PRO A 42 18.30 -9.27 -10.48
N SER A 43 17.02 -9.61 -10.32
CA SER A 43 15.93 -8.85 -10.89
C SER A 43 16.03 -7.43 -10.36
N HIS A 44 16.16 -6.46 -11.28
CA HIS A 44 16.06 -5.05 -10.91
C HIS A 44 14.79 -4.91 -10.05
N PRO A 45 14.86 -4.30 -8.85
CA PRO A 45 13.69 -4.19 -8.00
C PRO A 45 12.55 -3.59 -8.84
N GLU A 46 11.36 -4.19 -8.76
CA GLU A 46 10.19 -3.63 -9.41
C GLU A 46 10.09 -2.15 -9.02
N PRO A 47 9.80 -1.24 -9.97
CA PRO A 47 9.49 0.14 -9.61
C PRO A 47 8.40 0.12 -8.54
N ASP A 48 8.48 0.99 -7.54
CA ASP A 48 7.56 0.98 -6.39
C ASP A 48 6.15 1.42 -6.87
N VAL A 49 5.40 0.45 -7.41
CA VAL A 49 4.08 0.67 -8.01
C VAL A 49 3.13 1.08 -6.89
N TYR A 50 2.64 2.30 -6.97
CA TYR A 50 1.68 2.80 -6.00
C TYR A 50 0.36 2.04 -6.12
N HIS A 51 0.08 1.20 -5.12
CA HIS A 51 -1.21 0.56 -4.92
C HIS A 51 -1.99 1.31 -3.84
N PRO A 52 -3.06 2.06 -4.18
CA PRO A 52 -3.88 2.77 -3.21
C PRO A 52 -4.41 1.86 -2.09
N LEU A 53 -4.67 2.44 -0.92
CA LEU A 53 -5.35 1.80 0.21
C LEU A 53 -6.86 1.81 0.03
N LEU A 54 -7.35 2.86 -0.63
CA LEU A 54 -8.75 3.14 -0.87
C LEU A 54 -8.90 3.59 -2.33
N ASP A 55 -9.95 3.13 -3.00
CA ASP A 55 -10.33 3.68 -4.30
C ASP A 55 -10.90 5.09 -4.16
N ASP A 56 -10.87 5.86 -5.24
CA ASP A 56 -11.23 7.28 -5.20
C ASP A 56 -12.72 7.51 -4.92
N ASN A 57 -13.62 6.57 -5.25
CA ASN A 57 -15.05 6.68 -4.94
C ASN A 57 -15.30 6.47 -3.46
N THR A 58 -14.75 5.40 -2.86
CA THR A 58 -14.87 5.18 -1.41
C THR A 58 -14.17 6.30 -0.63
N ARG A 59 -13.02 6.82 -1.13
CA ARG A 59 -12.37 8.01 -0.54
C ARG A 59 -13.28 9.24 -0.59
N ARG A 60 -13.94 9.51 -1.73
CA ARG A 60 -14.92 10.61 -1.83
C ARG A 60 -16.04 10.46 -0.81
N VAL A 61 -16.65 9.28 -0.71
CA VAL A 61 -17.76 9.02 0.20
C VAL A 61 -17.34 9.21 1.67
N GLU A 62 -16.15 8.76 2.07
CA GLU A 62 -15.64 9.02 3.44
C GLU A 62 -15.39 10.52 3.70
N LEU A 63 -14.88 11.26 2.72
CA LEU A 63 -14.64 12.71 2.82
C LEU A 63 -15.95 13.51 2.88
N GLU A 64 -16.91 13.20 2.02
CA GLU A 64 -18.23 13.83 1.96
C GLU A 64 -19.01 13.63 3.26
N ASN A 65 -19.06 12.39 3.78
CA ASN A 65 -19.70 12.07 5.05
C ASN A 65 -19.15 12.89 6.21
N ARG A 66 -17.84 13.19 6.20
CA ARG A 66 -17.21 14.05 7.21
C ARG A 66 -17.50 15.53 6.95
N ALA A 67 -17.45 15.96 5.71
CA ALA A 67 -17.61 17.36 5.31
C ALA A 67 -19.06 17.85 5.40
N VAL A 68 -20.04 16.94 5.53
CA VAL A 68 -21.49 17.21 5.40
C VAL A 68 -21.98 18.46 6.13
N PHE A 69 -21.51 18.72 7.36
CA PHE A 69 -21.90 19.90 8.15
C PHE A 69 -21.25 21.21 7.67
N HIS A 70 -20.04 21.15 7.12
CA HIS A 70 -19.29 22.31 6.63
C HIS A 70 -19.68 22.70 5.19
N LEU A 71 -20.26 21.77 4.44
CA LEU A 71 -20.75 22.01 3.07
C LEU A 71 -22.17 22.63 3.04
N VAL A 72 -22.85 22.76 4.19
CA VAL A 72 -24.18 23.37 4.27
C VAL A 72 -24.13 24.83 3.79
N GLY A 73 -25.06 25.20 2.90
CA GLY A 73 -25.16 26.57 2.36
C GLY A 73 -24.27 26.88 1.16
N LEU A 74 -23.29 26.03 0.82
CA LEU A 74 -22.57 26.14 -0.45
C LEU A 74 -23.41 25.66 -1.64
N ASP A 75 -23.21 26.24 -2.82
CA ASP A 75 -23.75 25.71 -4.08
C ASP A 75 -23.08 24.36 -4.44
N GLN A 76 -23.67 23.64 -5.39
CA GLN A 76 -23.19 22.31 -5.76
C GLN A 76 -21.81 22.34 -6.42
N TYR A 77 -21.51 23.33 -7.25
CA TYR A 77 -20.24 23.39 -7.97
C TYR A 77 -19.07 23.52 -6.99
N ASN A 78 -19.15 24.49 -6.07
CA ASN A 78 -18.14 24.68 -5.03
C ASN A 78 -17.99 23.47 -4.08
N LYS A 79 -19.04 22.65 -3.89
CA LYS A 79 -18.96 21.41 -3.10
C LYS A 79 -18.14 20.33 -3.80
N GLU A 80 -18.48 20.03 -5.04
CA GLU A 80 -17.79 18.99 -5.82
C GLU A 80 -16.31 19.33 -6.00
N ASP A 81 -16.01 20.59 -6.33
CA ASP A 81 -14.65 21.11 -6.48
C ASP A 81 -13.80 20.95 -5.20
N ILE A 82 -14.38 21.24 -4.01
CA ILE A 82 -13.70 21.05 -2.72
C ILE A 82 -13.45 19.55 -2.46
N LEU A 83 -14.42 18.68 -2.74
CA LEU A 83 -14.28 17.22 -2.55
C LEU A 83 -13.25 16.62 -3.52
N ASP A 84 -13.22 17.04 -4.79
CA ASP A 84 -12.22 16.64 -5.78
C ASP A 84 -10.81 17.06 -5.36
N CYS A 85 -10.67 18.26 -4.80
CA CYS A 85 -9.42 18.71 -4.19
C CYS A 85 -9.00 17.82 -3.02
N GLN A 86 -9.91 17.51 -2.09
CA GLN A 86 -9.61 16.62 -0.95
C GLN A 86 -9.18 15.22 -1.39
N VAL A 87 -9.89 14.60 -2.34
CA VAL A 87 -9.55 13.28 -2.89
C VAL A 87 -8.14 13.30 -3.51
N THR A 88 -7.83 14.34 -4.28
CA THR A 88 -6.53 14.51 -4.93
C THR A 88 -5.40 14.67 -3.90
N ILE A 89 -5.60 15.53 -2.89
CA ILE A 89 -4.63 15.81 -1.83
C ILE A 89 -4.39 14.56 -0.98
N GLU A 90 -5.45 13.91 -0.50
CA GLU A 90 -5.33 12.73 0.36
C GLU A 90 -4.64 11.57 -0.39
N ARG A 91 -4.99 11.32 -1.65
CA ARG A 91 -4.32 10.31 -2.49
C ARG A 91 -2.83 10.60 -2.69
N ALA A 92 -2.45 11.87 -2.86
CA ALA A 92 -1.05 12.26 -2.99
C ALA A 92 -0.27 12.06 -1.67
N ILE A 93 -0.86 12.44 -0.53
CA ILE A 93 -0.30 12.25 0.81
C ILE A 93 -0.16 10.75 1.13
N GLU A 94 -1.20 9.94 0.89
CA GLU A 94 -1.20 8.49 1.08
C GLU A 94 -0.03 7.83 0.35
N LYS A 95 0.14 8.14 -0.94
CA LYS A 95 1.27 7.68 -1.76
C LYS A 95 2.62 8.06 -1.15
N ALA A 96 2.78 9.32 -0.73
CA ALA A 96 4.03 9.79 -0.15
C ALA A 96 4.34 9.11 1.20
N MET A 97 3.34 8.90 2.06
CA MET A 97 3.52 8.18 3.32
C MET A 97 3.88 6.70 3.12
N LEU A 98 3.26 6.03 2.15
CA LEU A 98 3.62 4.64 1.80
C LEU A 98 5.07 4.54 1.29
N SER A 99 5.50 5.47 0.42
CA SER A 99 6.90 5.53 -0.05
C SER A 99 7.91 5.80 1.08
N ASP A 100 7.50 6.57 2.10
CA ASP A 100 8.27 6.83 3.31
C ASP A 100 8.31 5.66 4.30
N GLY A 101 7.61 4.57 4.00
CA GLY A 101 7.62 3.34 4.79
C GLY A 101 6.67 3.36 5.98
N PHE A 102 5.60 4.16 5.97
CA PHE A 102 4.54 4.07 6.96
C PHE A 102 3.71 2.79 6.82
N SER A 103 3.12 2.33 7.93
CA SER A 103 2.36 1.09 7.98
C SER A 103 1.14 1.13 7.05
N ARG A 104 1.06 0.17 6.12
CA ARG A 104 -0.08 0.03 5.20
C ARG A 104 -1.38 -0.23 5.98
N ASP A 105 -1.30 -1.03 7.04
CA ASP A 105 -2.44 -1.39 7.87
C ASP A 105 -2.94 -0.21 8.72
N GLU A 106 -2.03 0.58 9.30
CA GLU A 106 -2.44 1.74 10.11
C GLU A 106 -2.93 2.90 9.22
N LEU A 107 -2.39 3.10 8.01
CA LEU A 107 -2.98 4.04 7.05
C LEU A 107 -4.31 3.52 6.47
N GLY A 108 -4.50 2.19 6.46
CA GLY A 108 -5.74 1.50 6.09
C GLY A 108 -6.83 1.54 7.16
N ASP A 109 -6.53 1.94 8.40
CA ASP A 109 -7.53 2.13 9.46
C ASP A 109 -8.36 3.41 9.21
N PRO A 110 -9.70 3.32 9.08
CA PRO A 110 -10.57 4.49 8.93
C PRO A 110 -10.36 5.56 10.01
N ARG A 111 -10.05 5.17 11.26
CA ARG A 111 -9.82 6.10 12.37
C ARG A 111 -8.53 6.90 12.19
N LYS A 112 -7.51 6.28 11.60
CA LYS A 112 -6.22 6.92 11.31
C LYS A 112 -6.32 7.83 10.08
N ARG A 113 -7.06 7.43 9.05
CA ARG A 113 -7.46 8.36 7.97
C ARG A 113 -8.21 9.56 8.53
N ASP A 114 -9.13 9.34 9.48
CA ASP A 114 -9.87 10.43 10.11
C ASP A 114 -8.95 11.37 10.94
N GLU A 115 -7.97 10.84 11.67
CA GLU A 115 -6.94 11.62 12.37
C GLU A 115 -6.13 12.50 11.37
N ILE A 116 -5.71 11.93 10.24
CA ILE A 116 -4.98 12.65 9.17
C ILE A 116 -5.86 13.70 8.49
N ARG A 117 -7.10 13.36 8.11
CA ARG A 117 -8.06 14.27 7.45
C ARG A 117 -8.37 15.48 8.32
N GLY A 118 -8.59 15.26 9.62
CA GLY A 118 -8.81 16.34 10.59
C GLY A 118 -7.66 17.34 10.57
N PHE A 119 -6.43 16.84 10.53
CA PHE A 119 -5.23 17.67 10.48
C PHE A 119 -5.01 18.36 9.12
N LEU A 120 -5.31 17.68 8.00
CA LEU A 120 -5.15 18.20 6.64
C LEU A 120 -6.16 19.27 6.26
N PHE A 121 -7.44 19.00 6.55
CA PHE A 121 -8.56 19.73 5.95
C PHE A 121 -9.37 20.56 6.95
N TYR A 122 -9.27 20.28 8.26
CA TYR A 122 -10.12 20.89 9.30
C TYR A 122 -9.31 21.72 10.31
N ALA A 123 -8.74 22.83 9.82
CA ALA A 123 -7.92 23.71 10.64
C ALA A 123 -8.74 24.35 11.77
N LYS A 124 -8.40 24.04 13.02
CA LYS A 124 -9.19 24.40 14.23
C LYS A 124 -10.62 23.85 14.23
N GLY A 125 -10.88 22.77 13.48
CA GLY A 125 -12.20 22.19 13.29
C GLY A 125 -12.96 22.74 12.09
N GLU A 126 -12.51 23.82 11.46
CA GLU A 126 -13.15 24.39 10.27
C GLU A 126 -12.58 23.83 8.98
N LEU A 127 -13.48 23.42 8.08
CA LEU A 127 -13.12 22.98 6.73
C LEU A 127 -12.39 24.10 5.97
N PHE A 128 -11.28 23.75 5.33
CA PHE A 128 -10.53 24.67 4.47
C PHE A 128 -11.38 25.27 3.33
N SER A 129 -11.10 26.51 2.95
CA SER A 129 -11.79 27.16 1.83
C SER A 129 -11.29 26.63 0.48
N TYR A 130 -12.11 26.75 -0.57
CA TYR A 130 -11.73 26.37 -1.94
C TYR A 130 -10.38 26.97 -2.37
N ARG A 131 -10.13 28.26 -2.08
CA ARG A 131 -8.82 28.89 -2.31
C ARG A 131 -7.67 28.15 -1.63
N LYS A 132 -7.85 27.72 -0.37
CA LYS A 132 -6.84 26.96 0.37
C LYS A 132 -6.64 25.56 -0.22
N ALA A 133 -7.69 24.97 -0.78
CA ALA A 133 -7.63 23.70 -1.50
C ALA A 133 -6.79 23.81 -2.79
N LEU A 134 -7.01 24.84 -3.61
CA LEU A 134 -6.19 25.14 -4.79
C LEU A 134 -4.72 25.40 -4.42
N GLU A 135 -4.46 26.23 -3.39
CA GLU A 135 -3.10 26.47 -2.89
C GLU A 135 -2.40 25.16 -2.44
N MET A 136 -3.15 24.18 -1.92
CA MET A 136 -2.61 22.88 -1.54
C MET A 136 -2.39 21.95 -2.75
N GLN A 137 -3.21 22.02 -3.80
CA GLN A 137 -2.96 21.28 -5.04
C GLN A 137 -1.70 21.77 -5.76
N ASP A 138 -1.53 23.09 -5.89
CA ASP A 138 -0.33 23.71 -6.49
C ASP A 138 0.96 23.26 -5.77
N GLU A 139 0.97 23.27 -4.44
CA GLU A 139 2.09 22.74 -3.63
C GLU A 139 2.41 21.25 -3.89
N LEU A 140 1.42 20.45 -4.35
CA LEU A 140 1.62 19.02 -4.66
C LEU A 140 2.18 18.79 -6.07
N GLU A 141 1.93 19.69 -7.03
CA GLU A 141 2.50 19.59 -8.39
C GLU A 141 4.03 19.67 -8.36
N TYR A 142 4.59 20.50 -7.48
CA TYR A 142 6.03 20.58 -7.21
C TYR A 142 6.59 19.42 -6.37
N GLY A 143 5.75 18.44 -6.03
CA GLY A 143 6.10 17.17 -5.36
C GLY A 143 5.64 17.10 -3.91
N THR A 144 4.83 16.09 -3.59
CA THR A 144 4.18 15.92 -2.27
C THR A 144 5.09 16.12 -1.07
N HIS A 145 6.29 15.51 -1.07
CA HIS A 145 7.25 15.61 0.04
C HIS A 145 7.72 17.05 0.33
N ARG A 146 7.59 17.97 -0.62
CA ARG A 146 7.94 19.40 -0.48
C ARG A 146 6.77 20.26 -0.02
N SER A 147 5.53 19.79 -0.21
CA SER A 147 4.32 20.50 0.22
C SER A 147 4.37 20.82 1.73
N LYS A 148 3.72 21.92 2.11
CA LYS A 148 3.52 22.29 3.51
C LYS A 148 2.58 21.31 4.19
N ALA A 149 1.57 20.80 3.47
CA ALA A 149 0.65 19.78 3.96
C ALA A 149 1.39 18.52 4.47
N TYR A 150 2.27 17.94 3.65
CA TYR A 150 3.05 16.76 4.04
C TYR A 150 4.01 17.03 5.19
N ARG A 151 4.75 18.15 5.14
CA ARG A 151 5.66 18.55 6.23
C ARG A 151 4.93 18.72 7.56
N ASN A 152 3.78 19.39 7.57
CA ASN A 152 2.96 19.55 8.76
C ASN A 152 2.53 18.18 9.35
N ILE A 153 2.19 17.18 8.51
CA ILE A 153 1.90 15.82 8.98
C ILE A 153 3.13 15.18 9.60
N MET A 154 4.30 15.26 8.94
CA MET A 154 5.55 14.71 9.48
C MET A 154 5.92 15.35 10.82
N ASP A 155 5.70 16.66 10.97
CA ASP A 155 5.88 17.38 12.23
C ASP A 155 4.84 16.94 13.29
N ALA A 156 3.58 16.71 12.90
CA ALA A 156 2.54 16.21 13.80
C ALA A 156 2.82 14.78 14.28
N ILE A 157 3.33 13.91 13.41
CA ILE A 157 3.77 12.56 13.78
C ILE A 157 5.00 12.64 14.69
N SER A 158 6.00 13.44 14.33
CA SER A 158 7.23 13.61 15.12
C SER A 158 6.97 14.22 16.51
N SER A 159 5.96 15.09 16.63
CA SER A 159 5.51 15.66 17.90
C SER A 159 4.43 14.84 18.62
N SER A 160 4.18 13.58 18.19
CA SER A 160 3.20 12.67 18.80
C SER A 160 1.77 13.23 18.90
N LYS A 161 1.38 14.11 17.96
CA LYS A 161 0.00 14.58 17.77
C LYS A 161 -0.80 13.66 16.86
N ILE A 162 -0.10 12.93 15.97
CA ILE A 162 -0.66 11.89 15.12
C ILE A 162 0.13 10.61 15.37
N PHE A 163 -0.53 9.52 15.75
CA PHE A 163 0.15 8.25 16.03
C PHE A 163 0.06 7.29 14.84
N ILE A 164 1.07 7.27 13.98
CA ILE A 164 1.19 6.31 12.87
C ILE A 164 2.59 5.69 12.86
N ARG A 165 2.65 4.37 12.87
CA ARG A 165 3.88 3.57 12.88
C ARG A 165 4.57 3.60 11.52
N ARG A 166 5.87 3.86 11.54
CA ARG A 166 6.77 3.62 10.40
C ARG A 166 7.34 2.20 10.49
N VAL A 167 7.18 1.41 9.43
CA VAL A 167 7.57 -0.02 9.38
C VAL A 167 8.88 -0.25 8.62
N LYS A 168 9.27 0.65 7.72
CA LYS A 168 10.63 0.69 7.14
C LYS A 168 11.39 1.87 7.73
N GLY A 169 12.61 1.63 8.23
CA GLY A 169 13.51 2.71 8.62
C GLY A 169 13.93 3.53 7.41
N ILE A 170 14.03 4.87 7.57
CA ILE A 170 14.61 5.73 6.54
C ILE A 170 16.06 5.29 6.35
N LYS A 171 16.41 4.79 5.16
CA LYS A 171 17.82 4.82 4.72
C LYS A 171 18.18 6.29 4.59
N ARG A 172 18.80 6.85 5.62
CA ARG A 172 19.53 8.10 5.49
C ARG A 172 20.58 7.85 4.42
N TRP A 173 20.41 8.49 3.27
CA TRP A 173 21.53 8.73 2.38
C TRP A 173 22.43 9.67 3.15
N ASP A 174 23.51 9.15 3.71
CA ASP A 174 24.51 10.01 4.33
C ASP A 174 24.98 11.00 3.26
N LYS A 175 24.96 12.27 3.62
CA LYS A 175 25.60 13.31 2.82
C LYS A 175 27.06 12.88 2.75
N GLY A 176 27.50 12.48 1.56
CA GLY A 176 28.86 12.02 1.36
C GLY A 176 29.83 13.08 1.88
N ASP A 177 30.75 12.65 2.72
CA ASP A 177 31.90 13.46 3.11
C ASP A 177 32.68 13.80 1.84
N MET A 178 32.54 15.04 1.37
CA MET A 178 33.42 15.61 0.36
C MET A 178 34.70 16.06 1.08
N PHE A 179 35.69 15.18 1.06
CA PHE A 179 37.10 15.52 1.22
C PHE A 179 37.73 15.77 -0.16
#